data_AF-K5WU33-F1
#
_entry.id   AF-K5WU33-F1
#
_cell.length_a   1.000
_cell.length_b   1.000
_cell.length_c   1.000
_cell.angle_alpha   90.00
_cell.angle_beta   90.00
_cell.angle_gamma   90.00
#
_symmetry.space_group_name_H-M   'P 1'
#
loop_
_entity.id
_entity.type
_entity.pdbx_description
1 polymer ?
#
loop_
_entity_poly.entity_id
_entity_poly.type
_entity_poly.pdbx_seq_one_letter_code
_entity_poly.pdbx_strand_id
1 'polypeptide(L)'
;SETRRGKRINERLADTICFACREKGHAAKDCLTVKQGSSAKNGAKNGDVVGICYRCGSVRHTLSKCNKHVDVSNPLPFASCFVCKGKGHLASSCPQNQEKGIYPNGGACKLCGKKTHLAKDCELRKRGLHFPPSGSGVHTDQLY
;
A
#
# COMPACT_ATOMS: atom_id res chain seq x y z
N SER A 1 -30.43 -2.35 -2.85
CA SER A 1 -30.97 -0.98 -2.83
C SER A 1 -29.86 -0.04 -3.24
N GLU A 2 -30.13 0.79 -4.25
CA GLU A 2 -29.19 1.76 -4.80
C GLU A 2 -28.68 2.75 -3.75
N THR A 3 -29.48 3.06 -2.73
CA THR A 3 -29.05 3.96 -1.64
C THR A 3 -27.86 3.42 -0.85
N ARG A 4 -27.87 2.12 -0.51
CA ARG A 4 -26.73 1.46 0.17
C ARG A 4 -25.49 1.39 -0.73
N ARG A 5 -25.68 1.21 -2.04
CA ARG A 5 -24.59 1.20 -3.02
C ARG A 5 -23.95 2.58 -3.14
N GLY A 6 -24.75 3.63 -3.28
CA GLY A 6 -24.30 5.02 -3.35
C GLY A 6 -23.50 5.43 -2.11
N LYS A 7 -24.01 5.13 -0.91
CA LYS A 7 -23.29 5.39 0.36
C LYS A 7 -21.89 4.76 0.39
N ARG A 8 -21.77 3.46 0.02
CA ARG A 8 -20.47 2.77 -0.02
C ARG A 8 -19.50 3.35 -1.05
N ILE A 9 -19.99 3.84 -2.18
CA ILE A 9 -19.15 4.49 -3.18
C ILE A 9 -18.63 5.82 -2.61
N ASN A 10 -19.51 6.63 -2.04
CA ASN A 10 -19.14 7.91 -1.45
C ASN A 10 -18.14 7.76 -0.29
N GLU A 11 -18.38 6.80 0.62
CA GLU A 11 -17.47 6.47 1.72
C GLU A 11 -16.09 6.05 1.20
N ARG A 12 -16.03 5.20 0.16
CA ARG A 12 -14.74 4.82 -0.46
C ARG A 12 -14.01 5.99 -1.08
N LEU A 13 -14.72 6.90 -1.76
CA LEU A 13 -14.12 8.10 -2.34
C LEU A 13 -13.57 9.01 -1.22
N ALA A 14 -14.35 9.23 -0.16
CA ALA A 14 -13.94 10.00 1.01
C ALA A 14 -12.70 9.42 1.72
N ASP A 15 -12.60 8.08 1.83
CA ASP A 15 -11.45 7.42 2.45
C ASP A 15 -10.28 7.15 1.49
N THR A 16 -10.42 7.48 0.20
CA THR A 16 -9.32 7.31 -0.76
C THR A 16 -8.20 8.28 -0.43
N ILE A 17 -7.00 7.74 -0.18
CA ILE A 17 -5.80 8.53 0.09
C ILE A 17 -5.07 8.81 -1.21
N CYS A 18 -4.78 10.07 -1.47
CA CYS A 18 -3.98 10.50 -2.59
C CYS A 18 -2.52 10.03 -2.44
N PHE A 19 -2.01 9.29 -3.43
CA PHE A 19 -0.61 8.83 -3.41
C PHE A 19 0.42 9.94 -3.67
N ALA A 20 -0.01 11.13 -4.11
CA ALA A 20 0.86 12.27 -4.28
C ALA A 20 0.95 13.12 -3.01
N CYS A 21 -0.17 13.71 -2.54
CA CYS A 21 -0.18 14.65 -1.41
C CYS A 21 -0.56 14.03 -0.04
N ARG A 22 -1.07 12.80 0.00
CA ARG A 22 -1.50 12.07 1.21
C ARG A 22 -2.78 12.56 1.89
N GLU A 23 -3.47 13.52 1.29
CA GLU A 23 -4.80 13.89 1.72
C GLU A 23 -5.84 12.86 1.28
N LYS A 24 -6.95 12.80 2.04
CA LYS A 24 -8.10 11.94 1.76
C LYS A 24 -9.07 12.62 0.77
N GLY A 25 -10.01 11.86 0.23
CA GLY A 25 -11.10 12.36 -0.59
C GLY A 25 -10.82 12.42 -2.09
N HIS A 26 -9.61 12.10 -2.55
CA HIS A 26 -9.27 12.12 -3.96
C HIS A 26 -8.15 11.14 -4.34
N ALA A 27 -8.15 10.69 -5.59
CA ALA A 27 -7.06 9.89 -6.14
C ALA A 27 -5.92 10.78 -6.65
N ALA A 28 -4.71 10.23 -6.81
CA ALA A 28 -3.56 11.00 -7.30
C ALA A 28 -3.80 11.67 -8.68
N LYS A 29 -4.67 11.10 -9.52
CA LYS A 29 -5.06 11.69 -10.82
C LYS A 29 -5.86 12.99 -10.67
N ASP A 30 -6.57 13.12 -9.56
CA ASP A 30 -7.46 14.26 -9.25
C ASP A 30 -6.80 15.21 -8.23
N CYS A 31 -5.51 15.01 -7.94
CA CYS A 31 -4.78 15.83 -6.98
C CYS A 31 -4.53 17.24 -7.54
N LEU A 32 -5.22 18.23 -7.00
CA LEU A 32 -5.08 19.63 -7.39
C LEU A 32 -3.76 20.23 -6.92
N THR A 33 -3.24 19.80 -5.76
CA THR A 33 -1.95 20.23 -5.19
C THR A 33 -0.77 19.96 -6.13
N VAL A 34 -0.88 18.93 -6.97
CA VAL A 34 0.14 18.59 -7.98
C VAL A 34 -0.04 19.40 -9.26
N LYS A 35 -1.29 19.68 -9.65
CA LYS A 35 -1.63 20.39 -10.90
C LYS A 35 -1.36 21.89 -10.79
N GLN A 36 -1.54 22.46 -9.61
CA GLN A 36 -1.25 23.86 -9.29
C GLN A 36 0.14 23.89 -8.63
N GLY A 37 1.20 24.24 -9.38
CA GLY A 37 2.61 24.08 -8.98
C GLY A 37 3.10 24.90 -7.78
N SER A 38 2.44 24.79 -6.63
CA SER A 38 2.78 25.48 -5.39
C SER A 38 3.88 24.72 -4.63
N SER A 39 5.11 25.19 -4.83
CA SER A 39 6.23 25.18 -3.88
C SER A 39 6.49 23.92 -3.06
N ALA A 40 7.17 22.96 -3.67
CA ALA A 40 8.24 22.25 -2.96
C ALA A 40 9.58 22.74 -3.53
N LYS A 41 10.22 23.67 -2.80
CA LYS A 41 11.66 23.91 -2.91
C LYS A 41 12.34 22.53 -2.78
N ASN A 42 13.26 22.22 -3.69
CA ASN A 42 13.95 20.92 -3.93
C ASN A 42 13.34 20.03 -5.03
N GLY A 43 13.52 20.44 -6.29
CA GLY A 43 14.07 19.59 -7.36
C GLY A 43 13.37 18.29 -7.81
N ALA A 44 12.17 17.97 -7.34
CA ALA A 44 11.39 16.86 -7.92
C ALA A 44 9.90 17.21 -7.85
N LYS A 45 9.25 17.30 -9.01
CA LYS A 45 7.79 17.46 -9.07
C LYS A 45 7.15 16.20 -8.47
N ASN A 46 6.54 16.31 -7.30
CA ASN A 46 5.88 15.18 -6.62
C ASN A 46 4.74 14.55 -7.45
N GLY A 47 4.25 15.25 -8.49
CA GLY A 47 3.32 14.71 -9.48
C GLY A 47 3.90 13.66 -10.41
N ASP A 48 5.18 13.80 -10.76
CA ASP A 48 5.84 12.92 -11.72
C ASP A 48 6.30 11.60 -11.06
N VAL A 49 6.16 11.48 -9.74
CA VAL A 49 6.61 10.30 -8.96
C VAL A 49 5.48 9.26 -8.79
N VAL A 50 4.22 9.64 -9.04
CA VAL A 50 3.11 8.68 -8.97
C VAL A 50 2.91 8.02 -10.31
N GLY A 51 3.05 6.69 -10.34
CA GLY A 51 2.86 5.90 -11.56
C GLY A 51 4.13 5.67 -12.38
N ILE A 52 5.30 6.13 -11.92
CA ILE A 52 6.58 5.71 -12.50
C ILE A 52 6.95 4.29 -12.08
N CYS A 53 7.71 3.63 -12.94
CA CYS A 53 8.43 2.44 -12.60
C CYS A 53 9.56 2.79 -11.62
N TYR A 54 9.47 2.27 -10.40
CA TYR A 54 10.47 2.54 -9.36
C TYR A 54 11.87 1.97 -9.64
N ARG A 55 11.99 1.06 -10.62
CA ARG A 55 13.28 0.48 -11.04
C ARG A 55 14.01 1.34 -12.08
N CYS A 56 13.29 1.88 -13.06
CA CYS A 56 13.90 2.55 -14.22
C CYS A 56 13.40 3.97 -14.49
N GLY A 57 12.45 4.49 -13.70
CA GLY A 57 11.92 5.85 -13.82
C GLY A 57 10.89 6.04 -14.95
N SER A 58 10.58 5.00 -15.73
CA SER A 58 9.62 5.13 -16.83
C SER A 58 8.18 5.30 -16.34
N VAL A 59 7.44 6.25 -16.91
CA VAL A 59 5.97 6.42 -16.70
C VAL A 59 5.12 5.42 -17.49
N ARG A 60 5.72 4.63 -18.39
CA ARG A 60 4.98 3.77 -19.34
C ARG A 60 4.53 2.43 -18.75
N HIS A 61 5.13 2.01 -17.65
CA HIS A 61 4.87 0.71 -17.05
C HIS A 61 5.09 0.73 -15.54
N THR A 62 4.50 -0.24 -14.84
CA THR A 62 4.71 -0.48 -13.41
C THR A 62 5.93 -1.38 -13.18
N LEU A 63 6.43 -1.44 -11.95
CA LEU A 63 7.55 -2.31 -11.56
C LEU A 63 7.35 -3.78 -12.01
N SER A 64 6.13 -4.30 -11.92
CA SER A 64 5.77 -5.67 -12.35
C SER A 64 5.95 -5.94 -13.84
N LYS A 65 5.89 -4.89 -14.68
CA LYS A 65 6.06 -4.96 -16.13
C LYS A 65 7.42 -4.41 -16.58
N CYS A 66 8.33 -4.16 -15.64
CA CYS A 66 9.64 -3.64 -15.94
C CYS A 66 10.56 -4.74 -16.45
N ASN A 67 11.07 -4.57 -17.67
CA ASN A 67 12.02 -5.48 -18.31
C ASN A 67 13.49 -5.16 -18.01
N LYS A 68 13.78 -4.09 -17.25
CA LYS A 68 15.15 -3.75 -16.86
C LYS A 68 15.63 -4.69 -15.76
N HIS A 69 16.91 -5.08 -15.85
CA HIS A 69 17.60 -5.87 -14.85
C HIS A 69 17.57 -5.20 -13.48
N VAL A 70 17.56 -6.03 -12.43
CA VAL A 70 17.62 -5.56 -11.04
C VAL A 70 19.08 -5.31 -10.70
N ASP A 71 19.39 -4.09 -10.27
CA ASP A 71 20.66 -3.79 -9.61
C ASP A 71 20.57 -4.28 -8.15
N VAL A 72 21.53 -5.10 -7.74
CA VAL A 72 21.59 -5.68 -6.39
C VAL A 72 21.89 -4.62 -5.34
N SER A 73 22.70 -3.61 -5.67
CA SER A 73 23.07 -2.55 -4.74
C SER A 73 21.93 -1.54 -4.52
N ASN A 74 21.11 -1.31 -5.54
CA ASN A 74 20.00 -0.37 -5.48
C ASN A 74 18.85 -0.84 -6.38
N PRO A 75 17.97 -1.73 -5.89
CA PRO A 75 16.95 -2.36 -6.74
C PRO A 75 15.83 -1.42 -7.17
N LEU A 76 15.60 -0.33 -6.43
CA LEU A 76 14.51 0.62 -6.66
C LEU A 76 14.99 2.09 -6.55
N PRO A 77 15.90 2.54 -7.42
CA PRO A 77 16.54 3.86 -7.32
C PRO A 77 15.55 5.02 -7.39
N PHE A 78 14.41 4.82 -8.07
CA PHE A 78 13.37 5.84 -8.22
C PHE A 78 12.23 5.69 -7.20
N ALA A 79 12.29 4.70 -6.29
CA ALA A 79 11.34 4.62 -5.18
C ALA A 79 11.62 5.72 -4.15
N SER A 80 10.56 6.37 -3.69
CA SER A 80 10.58 7.22 -2.50
C SER A 80 9.73 6.57 -1.40
N CYS A 81 10.32 6.34 -0.25
CA CYS A 81 9.63 5.77 0.89
C CYS A 81 8.62 6.76 1.47
N PHE A 82 7.38 6.29 1.66
CA PHE A 82 6.32 7.15 2.19
C PHE A 82 6.40 7.36 3.70
N VAL A 83 7.16 6.54 4.42
CA VAL A 83 7.33 6.62 5.87
C VAL A 83 8.49 7.56 6.22
N CYS A 84 9.68 7.30 5.68
CA CYS A 84 10.88 8.07 6.02
C CYS A 84 11.29 9.15 5.03
N LYS A 85 10.58 9.27 3.89
CA LYS A 85 10.94 10.16 2.76
C LYS A 85 12.29 9.86 2.08
N GLY A 86 13.01 8.83 2.52
CA GLY A 86 14.23 8.34 1.87
C GLY A 86 13.99 7.76 0.47
N LYS A 87 15.06 7.60 -0.32
CA LYS A 87 15.03 7.00 -1.66
C LYS A 87 15.55 5.57 -1.65
N GLY A 88 15.35 4.83 -2.75
CA GLY A 88 15.91 3.48 -2.94
C GLY A 88 15.05 2.32 -2.40
N HIS A 89 13.96 2.61 -1.69
CA HIS A 89 13.10 1.59 -1.09
C HIS A 89 11.64 2.04 -0.95
N LEU A 90 10.74 1.06 -0.78
CA LEU A 90 9.33 1.27 -0.47
C LEU A 90 9.08 1.13 1.04
N ALA A 91 7.91 1.57 1.53
CA ALA A 91 7.53 1.46 2.93
C ALA A 91 7.60 0.03 3.50
N SER A 92 7.41 -0.99 2.65
CA SER A 92 7.54 -2.40 3.00
C SER A 92 8.96 -2.82 3.38
N SER A 93 9.96 -2.12 2.86
CA SER A 93 11.39 -2.39 3.06
C SER A 93 12.07 -1.25 3.83
N CYS A 94 11.27 -0.40 4.48
CA CYS A 94 11.78 0.74 5.22
C CYS A 94 12.28 0.28 6.60
N PRO A 95 13.54 0.57 6.97
CA PRO A 95 14.08 0.19 8.28
C PRO A 95 13.30 0.82 9.44
N GLN A 96 12.79 2.04 9.24
CA GLN A 96 11.97 2.75 10.24
C GLN A 96 10.52 2.26 10.32
N ASN A 97 10.10 1.32 9.46
CA ASN A 97 8.73 0.79 9.43
C ASN A 97 8.66 -0.71 9.77
N GLN A 98 9.73 -1.30 10.31
CA GLN A 98 9.82 -2.74 10.57
C GLN A 98 8.69 -3.26 11.47
N GLU A 99 8.30 -2.49 12.50
CA GLU A 99 7.24 -2.88 13.43
C GLU A 99 5.83 -2.91 12.81
N LYS A 100 5.60 -2.07 11.78
CA LYS A 100 4.31 -1.97 11.09
C LYS A 100 4.27 -2.79 9.79
N GLY A 101 5.43 -3.25 9.29
CA GLY A 101 5.56 -4.10 8.12
C GLY A 101 5.13 -3.40 6.83
N ILE A 102 4.28 -4.04 6.02
CA ILE A 102 3.77 -3.45 4.77
C ILE A 102 2.74 -2.32 5.00
N TYR A 103 2.31 -2.09 6.24
CA TYR A 103 1.23 -1.15 6.59
C TYR A 103 1.78 0.17 7.16
N PRO A 104 1.83 1.28 6.40
CA PRO A 104 2.45 2.53 6.88
C PRO A 104 1.79 3.11 8.14
N ASN A 105 0.47 2.92 8.28
CA ASN A 105 -0.32 3.40 9.41
C ASN A 105 -0.58 2.30 10.46
N GLY A 106 0.13 1.17 10.38
CA GLY A 106 -0.12 0.00 11.21
C GLY A 106 -1.31 -0.84 10.75
N GLY A 107 -1.60 -1.88 11.53
CA GLY A 107 -2.57 -2.92 11.20
C GLY A 107 -1.91 -4.24 10.83
N ALA A 108 -2.72 -5.16 10.32
CA ALA A 108 -2.34 -6.52 10.00
C ALA A 108 -3.28 -7.13 8.96
N CYS A 109 -2.86 -8.24 8.36
CA CYS A 109 -3.71 -9.05 7.51
C CYS A 109 -4.93 -9.53 8.31
N LYS A 110 -6.13 -9.14 7.88
CA LYS A 110 -7.39 -9.47 8.56
C LYS A 110 -7.74 -10.96 8.59
N LEU A 111 -6.98 -11.81 7.89
CA LEU A 111 -7.20 -13.26 7.84
C LEU A 111 -6.24 -14.04 8.75
N CYS A 112 -5.00 -13.56 8.92
CA CYS A 112 -3.97 -14.31 9.66
C CYS A 112 -3.16 -13.48 10.66
N GLY A 113 -3.46 -12.18 10.82
CA GLY A 113 -2.78 -11.29 11.76
C GLY A 113 -1.35 -10.87 11.37
N LYS A 114 -0.76 -11.42 10.30
CA LYS A 114 0.61 -11.06 9.89
C LYS A 114 0.70 -9.68 9.24
N LYS A 115 1.81 -8.98 9.46
CA LYS A 115 2.12 -7.64 8.91
C LYS A 115 2.97 -7.66 7.63
N THR A 116 3.31 -8.84 7.13
CA THR A 116 4.26 -9.04 6.02
C THR A 116 3.62 -8.99 4.63
N HIS A 117 2.29 -9.03 4.55
CA HIS A 117 1.54 -9.05 3.30
C HIS A 117 0.18 -8.37 3.46
N LEU A 118 -0.40 -7.92 2.35
CA LEU A 118 -1.77 -7.43 2.32
C LEU A 118 -2.76 -8.60 2.31
N ALA A 119 -3.97 -8.39 2.83
CA ALA A 119 -4.98 -9.46 2.92
C ALA A 119 -5.29 -10.14 1.57
N LYS A 120 -5.13 -9.44 0.45
CA LYS A 120 -5.29 -9.97 -0.92
C LYS A 120 -4.21 -11.01 -1.30
N ASP A 121 -3.02 -10.88 -0.73
CA ASP A 121 -1.85 -11.72 -1.00
C ASP A 121 -1.68 -12.81 0.07
N CYS A 122 -2.64 -12.93 1.00
CA CYS A 122 -2.61 -13.89 2.09
C CYS A 122 -2.73 -15.33 1.57
N GLU A 123 -1.84 -16.19 2.01
CA GLU A 123 -1.86 -17.63 1.69
C GLU A 123 -3.19 -18.30 2.06
N LEU A 124 -3.80 -17.94 3.21
CA LEU A 124 -5.12 -18.48 3.59
C LEU A 124 -6.21 -18.10 2.58
N ARG A 125 -6.14 -16.87 2.03
CA ARG A 125 -7.04 -16.45 0.94
C ARG A 125 -6.79 -17.25 -0.32
N LYS A 126 -5.52 -17.42 -0.72
CA LYS A 126 -5.15 -18.14 -1.95
C LYS A 126 -5.56 -19.61 -1.90
N ARG A 127 -5.48 -20.24 -0.72
CA ARG A 127 -5.87 -21.64 -0.50
C ARG A 127 -7.39 -21.83 -0.35
N GLY A 128 -8.19 -20.76 -0.42
CA GLY A 128 -9.64 -20.82 -0.20
C GLY A 128 -10.02 -21.22 1.22
N LEU A 129 -9.08 -21.20 2.16
CA LEU A 129 -9.33 -21.57 3.55
C LEU A 129 -10.04 -20.41 4.24
N HIS A 130 -11.36 -20.48 4.24
CA HIS A 130 -12.20 -19.68 5.13
C HIS A 130 -11.87 -20.05 6.57
N PHE A 131 -11.37 -19.08 7.34
CA PHE A 131 -11.24 -19.23 8.78
C PHE A 131 -12.64 -19.13 9.42
N PRO A 132 -13.08 -20.10 10.24
CA PRO A 132 -14.31 -19.93 11.02
C PRO A 132 -14.13 -18.75 12.00
N PRO A 133 -15.17 -17.96 12.29
CA PRO A 133 -15.05 -16.84 13.22
C PRO A 133 -14.60 -17.34 14.59
N SER A 134 -13.47 -16.81 15.06
CA SER A 134 -12.94 -17.09 16.40
C SER A 134 -13.88 -16.54 17.46
N GLY A 135 -14.62 -17.43 18.11
CA GLY A 135 -15.39 -17.11 19.31
C GLY A 135 -16.30 -18.25 19.77
N SER A 136 -15.80 -19.11 20.69
CA SER A 136 -16.48 -19.58 21.92
C SER A 136 -15.83 -20.87 22.48
N GLY A 137 -15.45 -20.82 23.75
CA GLY A 137 -15.69 -21.85 24.78
C GLY A 137 -15.20 -23.30 24.59
N VAL A 138 -14.23 -23.67 25.43
CA VAL A 138 -14.06 -24.93 26.19
C VAL A 138 -14.71 -26.23 25.68
N HIS A 139 -13.89 -27.27 25.53
CA HIS A 139 -14.12 -28.55 26.23
C HIS A 139 -12.78 -29.26 26.39
N THR A 140 -12.37 -29.43 27.63
CA THR A 140 -11.39 -30.46 28.02
C THR A 140 -12.04 -31.81 27.77
N ASP A 141 -11.50 -32.65 26.91
CA ASP A 141 -11.79 -34.08 26.99
C ASP A 141 -10.49 -34.87 26.96
N GLN A 142 -10.36 -35.58 28.05
CA GLN A 142 -9.26 -36.34 28.58
C GLN A 142 -9.50 -37.77 28.15
N LEU A 143 -8.61 -38.39 27.37
CA LEU A 143 -8.66 -39.84 27.19
C LEU A 143 -7.26 -40.47 27.24
N TYR A 144 -7.12 -41.25 28.31
CA TYR A 144 -6.14 -42.28 28.70
C TYR A 144 -4.71 -41.84 28.98
#